data_AF-A0A5A5RGD5-F1
#
_entry.id   AF-A0A5A5RGD5-F1
#
_cell.length_a   1.000
_cell.length_b   1.000
_cell.length_c   1.000
_cell.angle_alpha   90.00
_cell.angle_beta   90.00
_cell.angle_gamma   90.00
#
_symmetry.space_group_name_H-M   'P 1'
#
loop_
_entity.id
_entity.type
_entity.pdbx_description
1 polymer ?
#
loop_
_entity_poly.entity_id
_entity_poly.type
_entity_poly.pdbx_seq_one_letter_code
_entity_poly.pdbx_strand_id
1 'polypeptide(L)'
;MLKKNRWFWIVAVLGLSLDQVTKYITVQSFEQIGETFPIIPGVFHFTYVINTGAAFSAFRGGVGWLKWLSLLVSLGLMAFAYFGPHLSRWEQLAYGFILAGAFGNGIDRFLFGYVVDFLDFRLINFPVFNLADVFINIGIICLLISTFPHKSRVP
;
A
#
# COMPACT_ATOMS: atom_id res chain seq x y z
N MET A 1 -8.47 -23.09 8.02
CA MET A 1 -7.83 -21.86 8.55
C MET A 1 -8.15 -20.62 7.73
N LEU A 2 -7.88 -20.56 6.41
CA LEU A 2 -8.19 -19.40 5.53
C LEU A 2 -9.69 -19.18 5.17
N LYS A 3 -10.62 -19.99 5.70
CA LYS A 3 -12.05 -19.89 5.30
C LYS A 3 -12.70 -18.60 5.80
N LYS A 4 -12.33 -18.14 7.00
CA LYS A 4 -12.82 -16.89 7.58
C LYS A 4 -12.06 -15.71 6.97
N ASN A 5 -12.81 -14.71 6.52
CA ASN A 5 -12.28 -13.51 5.89
C ASN A 5 -11.34 -13.83 4.71
N ARG A 6 -11.69 -14.84 3.88
CA ARG A 6 -10.81 -15.34 2.81
C ARG A 6 -10.33 -14.26 1.83
N TRP A 7 -11.19 -13.29 1.50
CA TRP A 7 -10.85 -12.26 0.52
C TRP A 7 -9.84 -11.27 1.08
N PHE A 8 -9.86 -11.03 2.39
CA PHE A 8 -8.85 -10.23 3.07
C PHE A 8 -7.46 -10.84 2.85
N TRP A 9 -7.31 -12.14 3.13
CA TRP A 9 -6.03 -12.83 3.00
C TRP A 9 -5.55 -12.92 1.55
N ILE A 10 -6.45 -13.19 0.61
CA ILE A 10 -6.12 -13.24 -0.82
C ILE A 10 -5.61 -11.89 -1.29
N VAL A 11 -6.34 -10.81 -1.00
CA VAL A 11 -5.95 -9.45 -1.40
C VAL A 11 -4.65 -9.02 -0.71
N ALA A 12 -4.50 -9.32 0.59
CA ALA A 12 -3.30 -8.97 1.34
C ALA A 12 -2.05 -9.63 0.74
N VAL A 13 -2.11 -10.94 0.46
CA VAL A 13 -0.97 -11.68 -0.12
C VAL A 13 -0.67 -11.21 -1.54
N LEU A 14 -1.69 -11.14 -2.41
CA LEU A 14 -1.48 -10.73 -3.80
C LEU A 14 -0.98 -9.29 -3.91
N GLY A 15 -1.56 -8.37 -3.13
CA GLY A 15 -1.14 -6.97 -3.08
C GLY A 15 0.29 -6.84 -2.57
N LEU A 16 0.64 -7.50 -1.47
CA LEU A 16 1.99 -7.49 -0.93
C LEU A 16 3.01 -8.04 -1.93
N SER A 17 2.71 -9.19 -2.56
CA SER A 17 3.59 -9.77 -3.58
C SER A 17 3.77 -8.82 -4.77
N LEU A 18 2.69 -8.18 -5.24
CA LEU A 18 2.77 -7.25 -6.35
C LEU A 18 3.60 -6.00 -6.02
N ASP A 19 3.44 -5.43 -4.82
CA ASP A 19 4.26 -4.32 -4.34
C ASP A 19 5.75 -4.69 -4.30
N GLN A 20 6.09 -5.78 -3.63
CA GLN A 20 7.49 -6.19 -3.46
C GLN A 20 8.15 -6.58 -4.78
N VAL A 21 7.44 -7.27 -5.68
CA VAL A 21 7.94 -7.61 -7.02
C VAL A 21 8.17 -6.35 -7.85
N THR A 22 7.24 -5.39 -7.84
CA THR A 22 7.41 -4.17 -8.63
C THR A 22 8.55 -3.28 -8.11
N LYS A 23 8.72 -3.17 -6.79
CA LYS A 23 9.88 -2.51 -6.19
C LYS A 23 11.20 -3.19 -6.53
N TYR A 24 11.23 -4.52 -6.44
CA TYR A 24 12.40 -5.30 -6.83
C TYR A 24 12.76 -5.05 -8.30
N ILE A 25 11.78 -5.12 -9.21
CA ILE A 25 11.98 -4.83 -10.63
C ILE A 25 12.53 -3.41 -10.82
N THR A 26 11.97 -2.40 -10.15
CA THR A 26 12.49 -1.02 -10.21
C THR A 26 13.96 -0.96 -9.82
N VAL A 27 14.35 -1.52 -8.67
CA VAL A 27 15.75 -1.50 -8.19
C VAL A 27 16.69 -2.23 -9.15
N GLN A 28 16.22 -3.25 -9.87
CA GLN A 28 17.03 -3.95 -10.87
C GLN A 28 17.06 -3.27 -12.25
N SER A 29 16.09 -2.39 -12.54
CA SER A 29 15.94 -1.79 -13.88
C SER A 29 16.63 -0.43 -14.02
N PHE A 30 16.95 0.23 -12.90
CA PHE A 30 17.59 1.54 -12.88
C PHE A 30 18.97 1.44 -12.23
N GLU A 31 19.99 2.07 -12.83
CA GLU A 31 21.36 2.03 -12.31
C GLU A 31 21.54 3.03 -11.15
N GLN A 32 20.89 4.19 -11.25
CA GLN A 32 21.03 5.29 -10.29
C GLN A 32 19.68 5.79 -9.78
N ILE A 33 19.66 6.23 -8.52
CA ILE A 33 18.51 6.92 -7.93
C ILE A 33 18.28 8.24 -8.68
N GLY A 34 17.03 8.51 -9.03
CA GLY A 34 16.61 9.68 -9.80
C GLY A 34 16.50 9.43 -11.30
N GLU A 35 16.96 8.28 -11.81
CA GLU A 35 16.72 7.89 -13.19
C GLU A 35 15.22 7.75 -13.47
N THR A 36 14.84 8.08 -14.70
CA THR A 36 13.45 8.12 -15.13
C THR A 36 13.29 7.50 -16.51
N PHE A 37 12.23 6.71 -16.66
CA PHE A 37 11.78 6.13 -17.91
C PHE A 37 10.38 6.67 -18.25
N PRO A 38 10.22 7.46 -19.33
CA PRO A 38 8.94 8.01 -19.71
C PRO A 38 8.03 6.93 -20.31
N ILE A 39 6.89 6.66 -19.66
CA ILE A 39 5.83 5.81 -20.23
C ILE A 39 4.93 6.64 -21.14
N ILE A 40 4.52 7.82 -20.66
CA ILE A 40 3.83 8.85 -21.45
C ILE A 40 4.60 10.16 -21.23
N PRO A 41 5.36 10.64 -22.23
CA PRO A 41 6.17 11.85 -22.10
C PRO A 41 5.36 13.03 -21.55
N GLY A 42 5.88 13.68 -20.51
CA GLY A 42 5.22 14.80 -19.81
C GLY A 42 4.06 14.43 -18.87
N VAL A 43 3.57 13.19 -18.88
CA VAL A 43 2.41 12.77 -18.08
C VAL A 43 2.77 11.76 -16.99
N PHE A 44 3.33 10.61 -17.38
CA PHE A 44 3.56 9.49 -16.46
C PHE A 44 4.89 8.81 -16.76
N HIS A 45 5.70 8.66 -15.72
CA HIS A 45 7.04 8.10 -15.79
C HIS A 45 7.20 7.01 -14.72
N PHE A 46 8.12 6.08 -14.97
CA PHE A 46 8.75 5.35 -13.90
C PHE A 46 10.00 6.10 -13.46
N THR A 47 10.06 6.54 -12.22
CA THR A 47 11.21 7.31 -11.70
C THR A 47 11.71 6.66 -10.43
N TYR A 48 12.94 6.16 -10.41
CA TYR A 48 13.46 5.48 -9.23
C TYR A 48 13.76 6.49 -8.10
N VAL A 49 12.95 6.46 -7.04
CA VAL A 49 13.10 7.33 -5.87
C VAL A 49 13.20 6.48 -4.60
N ILE A 50 14.12 6.87 -3.71
CA ILE A 50 14.13 6.35 -2.34
C ILE A 50 13.48 7.37 -1.40
N ASN A 51 12.57 6.89 -0.58
CA ASN A 51 11.80 7.71 0.35
C ASN A 51 12.10 7.31 1.79
N THR A 52 12.83 8.17 2.49
CA THR A 52 13.13 8.02 3.93
C THR A 52 12.01 8.58 4.81
N GLY A 53 10.97 9.15 4.20
CA GLY A 53 9.84 9.83 4.83
C GLY A 53 8.55 8.99 4.95
N ALA A 54 7.56 9.58 5.64
CA ALA A 54 6.16 9.31 5.32
C ALA A 54 5.81 10.05 4.03
N ALA A 55 4.71 9.65 3.39
CA ALA A 55 4.11 10.43 2.30
C ALA A 55 4.11 11.95 2.64
N PHE A 56 4.40 12.77 1.63
CA PHE A 56 4.33 14.25 1.66
C PHE A 56 5.42 15.02 2.41
N SER A 57 6.60 14.47 2.72
CA SER A 57 7.68 15.25 3.38
C SER A 57 7.27 15.97 4.68
N ALA A 58 6.10 15.64 5.26
CA ALA A 58 5.50 16.40 6.36
C ALA A 58 6.27 16.24 7.68
N PHE A 59 7.17 15.27 7.76
CA PHE A 59 7.98 14.98 8.95
C PHE A 59 9.46 14.84 8.57
N ARG A 60 10.11 15.96 8.22
CA ARG A 60 11.58 16.02 8.14
C ARG A 60 12.13 16.00 9.57
N GLY A 61 12.59 14.85 10.05
CA GLY A 61 13.35 14.81 11.32
C GLY A 61 13.24 13.58 12.22
N GLY A 62 12.59 12.49 11.82
CA GLY A 62 12.54 11.31 12.70
C GLY A 62 11.47 10.33 12.30
N VAL A 63 11.70 9.61 11.20
CA VAL A 63 10.70 8.74 10.57
C VAL A 63 10.90 7.27 10.97
N GLY A 64 11.91 7.00 11.82
CA GLY A 64 12.18 5.66 12.36
C GLY A 64 11.00 5.06 13.15
N TRP A 65 10.00 5.85 13.55
CA TRP A 65 8.77 5.34 14.16
C TRP A 65 7.76 4.78 13.14
N LEU A 66 7.81 5.17 11.86
CA LEU A 66 6.87 4.67 10.85
C LEU A 66 6.99 3.17 10.61
N LYS A 67 8.19 2.61 10.73
CA LYS A 67 8.36 1.15 10.66
C LYS A 67 7.59 0.47 11.80
N TRP A 68 7.63 1.03 13.00
CA TRP A 68 6.87 0.54 14.16
C TRP A 68 5.36 0.73 13.99
N LEU A 69 4.91 1.87 13.44
CA LEU A 69 3.51 2.08 13.09
C LEU A 69 3.04 1.04 12.07
N SER A 70 3.82 0.84 10.99
CA SER A 70 3.50 -0.12 9.92
C SER A 70 3.40 -1.54 10.48
N LEU A 71 4.31 -1.93 11.38
CA LEU A 71 4.27 -3.21 12.09
C LEU A 71 3.01 -3.33 12.96
N LEU A 72 2.72 -2.32 13.79
CA LEU A 72 1.58 -2.33 14.70
C LEU A 72 0.26 -2.44 13.93
N VAL A 73 0.09 -1.63 12.87
CA VAL A 73 -1.10 -1.67 12.01
C VAL A 73 -1.22 -3.04 11.34
N SER A 74 -0.12 -3.59 10.81
CA SER A 74 -0.15 -4.90 10.12
C SER A 74 -0.53 -6.02 11.07
N LEU A 75 0.09 -6.08 12.26
CA LEU A 75 -0.24 -7.06 13.30
C LEU A 75 -1.68 -6.90 13.80
N GLY A 76 -2.12 -5.65 14.02
CA GLY A 76 -3.49 -5.35 14.43
C GLY A 76 -4.53 -5.82 13.42
N LEU A 77 -4.31 -5.56 12.12
CA LEU A 77 -5.21 -5.99 11.05
C LEU A 77 -5.23 -7.51 10.89
N MET A 78 -4.06 -8.17 10.97
CA MET A 78 -3.99 -9.63 10.95
C MET A 78 -4.73 -10.26 12.14
N ALA A 79 -4.53 -9.73 13.35
CA ALA A 79 -5.24 -10.18 14.54
C ALA A 79 -6.75 -9.92 14.42
N PHE A 80 -7.16 -8.75 13.94
CA PHE A 80 -8.56 -8.41 13.72
C PHE A 80 -9.23 -9.32 12.69
N ALA A 81 -8.58 -9.60 11.55
CA ALA A 81 -9.11 -10.49 10.53
C ALA A 81 -9.21 -11.95 11.01
N TYR A 82 -8.32 -12.38 11.92
CA TYR A 82 -8.30 -13.74 12.43
C TYR A 82 -9.28 -13.94 13.61
N PHE A 83 -9.13 -13.14 14.67
CA PHE A 83 -9.88 -13.26 15.92
C PHE A 83 -11.18 -12.45 15.94
N GLY A 84 -11.30 -11.40 15.13
CA GLY A 84 -12.47 -10.52 15.08
C GLY A 84 -13.69 -11.11 14.37
N PRO A 85 -14.69 -10.29 13.97
CA PRO A 85 -15.92 -10.77 13.38
C PRO A 85 -15.75 -11.28 11.93
N HIS A 86 -16.83 -11.84 11.39
CA HIS A 86 -16.94 -12.06 9.94
C HIS A 86 -17.20 -10.73 9.25
N LEU A 87 -16.26 -10.34 8.39
CA LEU A 87 -16.31 -9.09 7.66
C LEU A 87 -17.16 -9.24 6.40
N SER A 88 -17.87 -8.18 6.02
CA SER A 88 -18.49 -8.05 4.70
C SER A 88 -17.42 -8.15 3.60
N ARG A 89 -17.84 -8.38 2.36
CA ARG A 89 -16.88 -8.46 1.24
C ARG A 89 -16.10 -7.17 1.07
N TRP A 90 -16.75 -6.00 1.21
CA TRP A 90 -16.08 -4.71 1.07
C TRP A 90 -15.08 -4.45 2.19
N GLU A 91 -15.41 -4.79 3.45
CA GLU A 91 -14.47 -4.69 4.56
C GLU A 91 -13.27 -5.64 4.39
N GLN A 92 -13.50 -6.86 3.88
CA GLN A 92 -12.40 -7.80 3.59
C GLN A 92 -11.43 -7.23 2.56
N LEU A 93 -11.94 -6.71 1.42
CA LEU A 93 -11.11 -6.08 0.40
C LEU A 93 -10.37 -4.87 0.99
N ALA A 94 -11.10 -4.04 1.74
CA ALA A 94 -10.57 -2.83 2.32
C ALA A 94 -9.38 -3.08 3.25
N TYR A 95 -9.59 -3.87 4.30
CA TYR A 95 -8.53 -4.18 5.26
C TYR A 95 -7.43 -5.03 4.64
N GLY A 96 -7.73 -5.85 3.64
CA GLY A 96 -6.73 -6.64 2.91
C GLY A 96 -5.76 -5.75 2.13
N PHE A 97 -6.28 -4.75 1.41
CA PHE A 97 -5.46 -3.76 0.70
C PHE A 97 -4.67 -2.86 1.66
N ILE A 98 -5.28 -2.43 2.77
CA ILE A 98 -4.58 -1.64 3.80
C ILE A 98 -3.44 -2.48 4.40
N LEU A 99 -3.66 -3.76 4.69
CA LEU A 99 -2.60 -4.66 5.16
C LEU A 99 -1.50 -4.81 4.12
N ALA A 100 -1.83 -5.05 2.84
CA ALA A 100 -0.84 -5.17 1.77
C ALA A 100 0.06 -3.93 1.70
N GLY A 101 -0.54 -2.73 1.72
CA GLY A 101 0.23 -1.49 1.60
C GLY A 101 1.01 -1.13 2.87
N ALA A 102 0.39 -1.23 4.05
CA ALA A 102 1.08 -0.96 5.31
C ALA A 102 2.24 -1.95 5.53
N PHE A 103 2.03 -3.23 5.23
CA PHE A 103 3.07 -4.24 5.41
C PHE A 103 4.17 -4.13 4.35
N GLY A 104 3.83 -3.90 3.08
CA GLY A 104 4.81 -3.71 2.00
C GLY A 104 5.77 -2.55 2.27
N ASN A 105 5.25 -1.36 2.57
CA ASN A 105 6.10 -0.24 2.97
C ASN A 105 6.78 -0.45 4.34
N GLY A 106 6.21 -1.28 5.21
CA GLY A 106 6.82 -1.69 6.47
C GLY A 106 8.09 -2.51 6.25
N ILE A 107 8.03 -3.52 5.37
CA ILE A 107 9.16 -4.41 5.03
C ILE A 107 10.36 -3.57 4.57
N ASP A 108 10.16 -2.68 3.60
CA ASP A 108 11.25 -1.85 3.06
C ASP A 108 11.91 -1.02 4.17
N ARG A 109 11.11 -0.41 5.05
CA ARG A 109 11.64 0.42 6.16
C ARG A 109 12.43 -0.39 7.18
N PHE A 110 12.06 -1.65 7.42
CA PHE A 110 12.81 -2.52 8.32
C PHE A 110 14.09 -3.05 7.70
N LEU A 111 14.06 -3.42 6.41
CA LEU A 111 15.20 -4.02 5.73
C LEU A 111 16.22 -2.97 5.25
N PHE A 112 15.75 -1.85 4.70
CA PHE A 112 16.57 -0.88 3.99
C PHE A 112 16.59 0.50 4.66
N GLY A 113 15.63 0.80 5.54
CA GLY A 113 15.50 2.11 6.19
C GLY A 113 14.84 3.19 5.33
N TYR A 114 14.39 2.83 4.12
CA TYR A 114 13.65 3.68 3.19
C TYR A 114 12.62 2.84 2.43
N VAL A 115 11.74 3.49 1.67
CA VAL A 115 10.77 2.88 0.77
C VAL A 115 11.17 3.17 -0.67
N VAL A 116 10.99 2.20 -1.57
CA VAL A 116 11.20 2.39 -3.01
C VAL A 116 9.92 2.91 -3.66
N ASP A 117 9.98 4.11 -4.22
CA ASP A 117 8.90 4.75 -4.96
C ASP A 117 9.26 4.84 -6.45
N PHE A 118 8.25 4.69 -7.32
CA PHE A 118 8.50 4.60 -8.76
C PHE A 118 7.40 5.13 -9.67
N LEU A 119 6.18 5.34 -9.18
CA LEU A 119 5.06 5.87 -9.96
C LEU A 119 5.10 7.39 -9.94
N ASP A 120 5.39 8.02 -11.08
CA ASP A 120 5.62 9.47 -11.18
C ASP A 120 4.62 10.14 -12.14
N PHE A 121 3.60 10.79 -11.57
CA PHE A 121 2.60 11.58 -12.31
C PHE A 121 3.05 13.04 -12.46
N ARG A 122 3.90 13.29 -13.46
CA ARG A 122 4.50 14.61 -13.73
C ARG A 122 3.51 15.68 -14.16
N LEU A 123 2.42 15.32 -14.86
CA LEU A 123 1.43 16.30 -15.35
C LEU A 123 0.89 17.21 -14.24
N ILE A 124 0.74 16.66 -13.03
CA ILE A 124 0.18 17.35 -11.87
C ILE A 124 1.21 17.59 -10.76
N ASN A 125 2.50 17.32 -11.02
CA ASN A 125 3.58 17.38 -10.04
C ASN A 125 3.26 16.63 -8.73
N PHE A 126 2.64 15.45 -8.84
CA PHE A 126 2.30 14.64 -7.68
C PHE A 126 3.56 13.95 -7.12
N PRO A 127 3.71 13.82 -5.79
CA PRO A 127 4.84 13.10 -5.21
C PRO A 127 4.95 11.68 -5.76
N VAL A 128 6.16 11.20 -6.04
CA VAL A 128 6.38 9.82 -6.51
C VAL A 128 5.93 8.83 -5.43
N PHE A 129 5.23 7.77 -5.82
CA PHE A 129 4.63 6.78 -4.92
C PHE A 129 4.82 5.36 -5.44
N ASN A 130 4.30 4.37 -4.72
CA ASN A 130 4.36 2.96 -5.11
C ASN A 130 3.00 2.25 -5.03
N LEU A 131 2.98 0.95 -5.31
CA LEU A 131 1.74 0.17 -5.27
C LEU A 131 1.20 -0.01 -3.85
N ALA A 132 2.04 -0.12 -2.83
CA ALA A 132 1.58 -0.10 -1.44
C ALA A 132 0.76 1.17 -1.12
N ASP A 133 1.16 2.35 -1.59
CA ASP A 133 0.38 3.59 -1.41
C ASP A 133 -0.95 3.56 -2.17
N VAL A 134 -0.96 2.98 -3.38
CA VAL A 134 -2.19 2.77 -4.17
C VAL A 134 -3.15 1.84 -3.41
N PHE A 135 -2.65 0.73 -2.85
CA PHE A 135 -3.48 -0.21 -2.11
C PHE A 135 -4.09 0.42 -0.86
N ILE A 136 -3.34 1.24 -0.10
CA ILE A 136 -3.92 1.96 1.04
C ILE A 136 -5.10 2.84 0.58
N ASN A 137 -4.96 3.59 -0.51
CA ASN A 137 -6.04 4.42 -1.05
C ASN A 137 -7.25 3.60 -1.53
N ILE A 138 -7.02 2.50 -2.27
CA ILE A 138 -8.08 1.58 -2.68
C ILE A 138 -8.81 1.02 -1.46
N GLY A 139 -8.06 0.65 -0.42
CA GLY A 139 -8.61 0.13 0.83
C GLY A 139 -9.50 1.14 1.54
N ILE A 140 -9.08 2.41 1.61
CA ILE A 140 -9.90 3.51 2.14
C ILE A 140 -11.20 3.67 1.32
N ILE A 141 -11.12 3.64 -0.01
CA ILE A 141 -12.31 3.71 -0.88
C ILE A 141 -13.25 2.53 -0.61
N CYS A 142 -12.72 1.30 -0.45
CA CYS A 142 -13.53 0.13 -0.10
C CYS A 142 -14.20 0.27 1.28
N LEU A 143 -13.53 0.86 2.28
CA LEU A 143 -14.16 1.16 3.57
C LEU A 143 -15.31 2.15 3.39
N LEU A 144 -15.10 3.24 2.64
CA LEU A 144 -16.16 4.21 2.36
C LEU A 144 -17.35 3.56 1.65
N ILE A 145 -17.11 2.62 0.74
CA ILE A 145 -18.19 1.87 0.08
C ILE A 145 -18.95 0.98 1.08
N SER A 146 -18.23 0.37 2.04
CA SER A 146 -18.83 -0.51 3.05
C SER A 146 -19.78 0.20 4.02
N THR A 147 -19.61 1.51 4.25
CA THR A 147 -20.47 2.28 5.15
C THR A 147 -21.80 2.69 4.52
N PHE A 148 -21.95 2.60 3.20
CA PHE A 148 -23.24 2.86 2.57
C PHE A 148 -24.24 1.75 2.92
N PRO A 149 -25.43 2.11 3.45
CA PRO A 149 -26.42 1.12 3.82
C PRO A 149 -26.81 0.30 2.59
N HIS A 150 -26.63 -1.02 2.69
CA HIS A 150 -27.21 -1.93 1.71
C HIS A 150 -28.72 -1.72 1.79
N LYS A 151 -29.36 -1.16 0.75
CA LYS A 151 -30.81 -1.10 0.68
C LYS A 151 -31.32 -2.52 0.92
N SER A 152 -31.91 -2.74 2.09
CA SER A 152 -32.65 -3.95 2.39
C SER A 152 -33.62 -4.12 1.24
N ARG A 153 -33.51 -5.23 0.50
CA ARG A 153 -34.65 -5.70 -0.27
C ARG A 153 -35.71 -6.03 0.78
N VAL A 154 -36.59 -5.06 1.04
CA VAL A 154 -37.80 -5.31 1.83
C VAL A 154 -38.56 -6.39 1.06
N PRO A 155 -38.97 -7.48 1.73
CA PRO A 155 -39.68 -8.58 1.08
C PRO A 155 -40.99 -8.14 0.42
#